data_AF-A0A968JMG9-F1
#
_entry.id   AF-A0A968JMG9-F1
#
_cell.length_a   1.000
_cell.length_b   1.000
_cell.length_c   1.000
_cell.angle_alpha   90.00
_cell.angle_beta   90.00
_cell.angle_gamma   90.00
#
_symmetry.space_group_name_H-M   'P 1'
#
loop_
_entity.id
_entity.type
_entity.pdbx_description
1 polymer ?
#
loop_
_entity_poly.entity_id
_entity_poly.type
_entity_poly.pdbx_seq_one_letter_code
_entity_poly.pdbx_strand_id
1 'polypeptide(L)'
;MYSHSSNGLIYDQSILRGDYLSPAPTDPMVLTNAYFYYATSLMAKVAKILGENSDANYFNRISVIIRNAFNDKLFDKLSGIYGRGDQSSLVLPLAFEIVPENLKQKVANNLADSLKANGYRLKTGFFGTAYLLSVLCNNGHYETAYNLACGKNYPSWGHQIESGSTTFWERWNSSTERLDGMNSYNHVGYGIGDGFLDTWPEFNPSIVFRVLKIFW
;
A
#
# COMPACT_ATOMS: atom_id res chain seq x y z
N MET A 1 21.15 -18.79 -3.28
CA MET A 1 20.98 -17.34 -3.51
C MET A 1 20.00 -16.81 -2.45
N TYR A 2 20.51 -16.55 -1.24
CA TYR A 2 19.78 -15.96 -0.09
C TYR A 2 20.76 -15.16 0.78
N SER A 3 21.70 -14.43 0.17
CA SER A 3 22.81 -13.82 0.93
C SER A 3 22.33 -12.80 1.97
N HIS A 4 21.09 -12.31 1.88
CA HIS A 4 20.55 -11.28 2.77
C HIS A 4 19.28 -11.70 3.54
N SER A 5 18.80 -12.95 3.40
CA SER A 5 17.62 -13.42 4.16
C SER A 5 18.01 -14.46 5.21
N SER A 6 17.56 -14.25 6.45
CA SER A 6 17.67 -15.22 7.54
C SER A 6 16.27 -15.69 7.92
N ASN A 7 16.05 -16.99 8.02
CA ASN A 7 14.75 -17.57 8.40
C ASN A 7 13.55 -17.04 7.59
N GLY A 8 13.73 -16.79 6.28
CA GLY A 8 12.65 -16.34 5.40
C GLY A 8 12.38 -14.84 5.38
N LEU A 9 13.13 -14.03 6.13
CA LEU A 9 13.00 -12.56 6.08
C LEU A 9 14.35 -11.89 5.79
N ILE A 10 14.28 -10.75 5.12
CA ILE A 10 15.36 -9.81 4.91
C ILE A 10 15.50 -8.94 6.15
N TYR A 11 16.70 -8.93 6.75
CA TYR A 11 17.07 -8.12 7.92
C TYR A 11 18.18 -7.11 7.63
N ASP A 12 18.82 -7.23 6.48
CA ASP A 12 19.95 -6.38 6.11
C ASP A 12 19.51 -4.92 5.98
N GLN A 13 19.93 -4.12 6.96
CA GLN A 13 19.57 -2.70 7.09
C GLN A 13 20.01 -1.87 5.87
N SER A 14 21.01 -2.32 5.11
CA SER A 14 21.48 -1.62 3.90
C SER A 14 20.47 -1.68 2.75
N ILE A 15 19.57 -2.68 2.74
CA ILE A 15 18.55 -2.88 1.71
C ILE A 15 17.14 -2.67 2.20
N LEU A 16 16.90 -2.58 3.51
CA LEU A 16 15.61 -2.18 4.03
C LEU A 16 15.24 -0.78 3.50
N ARG A 17 14.02 -0.64 3.00
CA ARG A 17 13.49 0.63 2.49
C ARG A 17 12.17 0.94 3.18
N GLY A 18 11.97 2.22 3.49
CA GLY A 18 10.67 2.74 3.94
C GLY A 18 9.77 3.04 2.74
N ASP A 19 8.54 3.47 3.03
CA ASP A 19 7.61 3.87 1.98
C ASP A 19 8.00 5.25 1.44
N TYR A 20 8.46 5.28 0.19
CA TYR A 20 9.11 6.43 -0.39
C TYR A 20 8.18 7.66 -0.37
N LEU A 21 8.70 8.77 0.17
CA LEU A 21 7.97 10.03 0.36
C LEU A 21 6.70 9.92 1.21
N SER A 22 6.64 8.94 2.11
CA SER A 22 5.57 8.91 3.11
C SER A 22 5.65 10.14 4.04
N PRO A 23 4.52 10.83 4.31
CA PRO A 23 4.44 11.88 5.33
C PRO A 23 4.69 11.40 6.77
N ALA A 24 4.76 10.09 6.99
CA ALA A 24 4.98 9.47 8.30
C ALA A 24 5.95 8.29 8.21
N PRO A 25 6.65 7.95 9.32
CA PRO A 25 7.54 6.79 9.33
C PRO A 25 6.82 5.48 9.05
N THR A 26 7.27 4.73 8.04
CA THR A 26 6.84 3.36 7.75
C THR A 26 7.81 2.35 8.34
N ASP A 27 7.31 1.21 8.81
CA ASP A 27 8.17 0.08 9.19
C ASP A 27 8.84 -0.54 7.95
N PRO A 28 10.18 -0.41 7.79
CA PRO A 28 10.85 -0.87 6.59
C PRO A 28 10.98 -2.39 6.52
N MET A 29 10.86 -3.10 7.66
CA MET A 29 10.81 -4.57 7.65
C MET A 29 9.51 -5.07 7.03
N VAL A 30 8.39 -4.42 7.35
CA VAL A 30 7.08 -4.76 6.79
C VAL A 30 7.08 -4.52 5.28
N LEU A 31 7.48 -3.33 4.83
CA LEU A 31 7.49 -3.00 3.40
C LEU A 31 8.40 -3.94 2.60
N THR A 32 9.67 -4.08 3.01
CA THR A 32 10.67 -4.85 2.25
C THR A 32 10.26 -6.31 2.14
N ASN A 33 9.80 -6.91 3.24
CA ASN A 33 9.44 -8.33 3.24
C ASN A 33 8.06 -8.61 2.61
N ALA A 34 7.13 -7.66 2.63
CA ALA A 34 5.87 -7.77 1.90
C ALA A 34 6.14 -7.86 0.37
N TYR A 35 7.03 -7.01 -0.14
CA TYR A 35 7.46 -7.09 -1.54
C TYR A 35 8.31 -8.32 -1.86
N PHE A 36 9.14 -8.78 -0.92
CA PHE A 36 9.88 -10.04 -1.11
C PHE A 36 8.93 -11.25 -1.24
N TYR A 37 7.90 -11.31 -0.39
CA TYR A 37 6.81 -12.27 -0.54
C TYR A 37 6.10 -12.12 -1.89
N TYR A 38 5.68 -10.90 -2.23
CA TYR A 38 4.93 -10.65 -3.46
C TYR A 38 5.70 -11.06 -4.71
N ALA A 39 6.98 -10.70 -4.80
CA ALA A 39 7.85 -11.07 -5.92
C ALA A 39 8.00 -12.60 -6.06
N THR A 40 8.24 -13.30 -4.95
CA THR A 40 8.38 -14.77 -4.99
C THR A 40 7.07 -15.49 -5.31
N SER A 41 5.95 -15.01 -4.76
CA SER A 41 4.60 -15.51 -5.10
C SER A 41 4.27 -15.29 -6.58
N LEU A 42 4.61 -14.10 -7.12
CA LEU A 42 4.40 -13.79 -8.53
C LEU A 42 5.26 -14.66 -9.45
N MET A 43 6.54 -14.88 -9.10
CA MET A 43 7.41 -15.77 -9.85
C MET A 43 6.89 -17.21 -9.90
N ALA A 44 6.30 -17.71 -8.81
CA ALA A 44 5.66 -19.02 -8.80
C ALA A 44 4.48 -19.09 -9.79
N LYS A 45 3.66 -18.02 -9.85
CA LYS A 45 2.54 -17.91 -10.80
C LYS A 45 3.03 -17.85 -12.25
N VAL A 46 4.05 -17.03 -12.53
CA VAL A 46 4.64 -16.88 -13.87
C VAL A 46 5.25 -18.20 -14.35
N ALA A 47 6.07 -18.86 -13.53
CA ALA A 47 6.68 -20.14 -13.86
C ALA A 47 5.62 -21.20 -14.19
N LYS A 48 4.52 -21.25 -13.42
CA LYS A 48 3.41 -22.15 -13.69
C LYS A 48 2.74 -21.89 -15.05
N ILE A 49 2.53 -20.62 -15.42
CA ILE A 49 1.94 -20.25 -16.72
C ILE A 49 2.86 -20.68 -17.88
N LEU A 50 4.17 -20.58 -17.69
CA LEU A 50 5.17 -20.97 -18.70
C LEU A 50 5.42 -22.48 -18.79
N GLY A 51 4.84 -23.28 -17.88
CA GLY A 51 5.09 -24.73 -17.82
C GLY A 51 6.36 -25.14 -17.08
N GLU A 52 7.07 -24.19 -16.45
CA GLU A 52 8.30 -24.40 -15.69
C GLU A 52 8.02 -24.93 -14.28
N ASN A 53 7.57 -26.19 -14.20
CA ASN A 53 7.04 -26.78 -12.95
C ASN A 53 8.05 -26.83 -11.80
N SER A 54 9.35 -27.02 -12.09
CA SER A 54 10.40 -27.03 -11.05
C SER A 54 10.51 -25.67 -10.37
N ASP A 55 10.55 -24.60 -11.16
CA ASP A 55 10.65 -23.24 -10.67
C ASP A 55 9.36 -22.79 -9.96
N ALA A 56 8.20 -23.20 -10.49
CA ALA A 56 6.91 -22.94 -9.84
C ALA A 56 6.89 -23.53 -8.41
N ASN A 57 7.33 -24.78 -8.25
CA ASN A 57 7.42 -25.44 -6.94
C ASN A 57 8.47 -24.78 -6.03
N TYR A 58 9.63 -24.42 -6.59
CA TYR A 58 10.69 -23.73 -5.88
C TYR A 58 10.19 -22.40 -5.30
N PHE A 59 9.72 -21.48 -6.15
CA PHE A 59 9.23 -20.18 -5.71
C PHE A 59 8.01 -20.27 -4.79
N ASN A 60 7.10 -21.22 -5.02
CA ASN A 60 5.96 -21.44 -4.14
C ASN A 60 6.42 -21.80 -2.72
N ARG A 61 7.36 -22.77 -2.57
CA ARG A 61 7.92 -23.14 -1.26
C ARG A 61 8.53 -21.94 -0.54
N ILE A 62 9.22 -21.07 -1.27
CA ILE A 62 9.86 -19.88 -0.72
C ILE A 62 8.83 -18.87 -0.24
N SER A 63 7.82 -18.59 -1.06
CA SER A 63 6.74 -17.66 -0.69
C SER A 63 6.01 -18.11 0.58
N VAL A 64 5.79 -19.43 0.76
CA VAL A 64 5.20 -19.98 1.98
C VAL A 64 6.09 -19.76 3.20
N ILE A 65 7.41 -20.00 3.06
CA ILE A 65 8.39 -19.75 4.14
C ILE A 65 8.37 -18.27 4.53
N ILE A 66 8.41 -17.35 3.56
CA ILE A 66 8.39 -15.90 3.80
C ILE A 66 7.08 -15.51 4.50
N ARG A 67 5.92 -15.94 3.99
CA ARG A 67 4.61 -15.60 4.58
C ARG A 67 4.51 -16.02 6.05
N ASN A 68 4.97 -17.23 6.37
CA ASN A 68 4.93 -17.74 7.73
C ASN A 68 5.86 -16.91 8.62
N ALA A 69 7.11 -16.70 8.21
CA ALA A 69 8.06 -15.89 8.96
C ALA A 69 7.58 -14.43 9.14
N PHE A 70 6.94 -13.87 8.12
CA PHE A 70 6.36 -12.52 8.15
C PHE A 70 5.27 -12.41 9.20
N ASN A 71 4.29 -13.32 9.17
CA ASN A 71 3.19 -13.34 10.13
C ASN A 71 3.64 -13.70 11.55
N ASP A 72 4.69 -14.50 11.71
CA ASP A 72 5.20 -14.85 13.04
C ASP A 72 6.02 -13.70 13.66
N LYS A 73 6.73 -12.92 12.83
CA LYS A 73 7.64 -11.88 13.32
C LYS A 73 7.01 -10.49 13.38
N LEU A 74 6.16 -10.15 12.40
CA LEU A 74 5.73 -8.78 12.14
C LEU A 74 4.24 -8.55 12.41
N PHE A 75 3.48 -9.58 12.78
CA PHE A 75 2.04 -9.49 13.01
C PHE A 75 1.66 -9.82 14.44
N ASP A 76 1.03 -8.86 15.12
CA ASP A 76 0.32 -9.15 16.36
C ASP A 76 -1.11 -9.62 16.04
N LYS A 77 -1.34 -10.92 16.20
CA LYS A 77 -2.65 -11.57 15.95
C LYS A 77 -3.74 -11.07 16.92
N LEU A 78 -3.38 -10.64 18.14
CA LEU A 78 -4.32 -10.17 19.15
C LEU A 78 -4.83 -8.76 18.85
N SER A 79 -3.97 -7.84 18.41
CA SER A 79 -4.41 -6.51 18.00
C SER A 79 -4.82 -6.44 16.53
N GLY A 80 -4.33 -7.33 15.67
CA GLY A 80 -4.50 -7.24 14.22
C GLY A 80 -3.62 -6.16 13.60
N ILE A 81 -2.45 -5.90 14.17
CA ILE A 81 -1.54 -4.83 13.76
C ILE A 81 -0.23 -5.44 13.23
N TYR A 82 0.22 -4.93 12.08
CA TYR A 82 1.56 -5.21 11.55
C TYR A 82 2.55 -4.10 11.92
N GLY A 83 3.78 -4.48 12.24
CA GLY A 83 4.85 -3.53 12.58
C GLY A 83 4.40 -2.56 13.67
N ARG A 84 4.38 -1.26 13.35
CA ARG A 84 3.94 -0.19 14.27
C ARG A 84 2.51 0.30 14.00
N GLY A 85 1.76 -0.35 13.12
CA GLY A 85 0.40 0.05 12.75
C GLY A 85 0.30 1.30 11.87
N ASP A 86 1.37 1.64 11.16
CA ASP A 86 1.30 2.67 10.11
C ASP A 86 0.47 2.19 8.90
N GLN A 87 -0.06 3.13 8.12
CA GLN A 87 -1.01 2.82 7.05
C GLN A 87 -0.42 1.82 6.03
N SER A 88 0.81 2.05 5.56
CA SER A 88 1.47 1.16 4.60
C SER A 88 1.67 -0.23 5.17
N SER A 89 2.01 -0.33 6.46
CA SER A 89 2.15 -1.62 7.14
C SER A 89 0.84 -2.40 7.26
N LEU A 90 -0.32 -1.74 7.25
CA LEU A 90 -1.62 -2.43 7.21
C LEU A 90 -2.10 -2.70 5.77
N VAL A 91 -1.79 -1.80 4.83
CA VAL A 91 -2.18 -1.89 3.41
C VAL A 91 -1.46 -3.04 2.69
N LEU A 92 -0.13 -3.10 2.76
CA LEU A 92 0.63 -4.03 1.92
C LEU A 92 0.34 -5.52 2.23
N PRO A 93 0.23 -5.96 3.50
CA PRO A 93 -0.14 -7.34 3.79
C PRO A 93 -1.55 -7.72 3.31
N LEU A 94 -2.49 -6.76 3.32
CA LEU A 94 -3.83 -6.97 2.76
C LEU A 94 -3.78 -7.07 1.23
N ALA A 95 -3.08 -6.13 0.58
CA ALA A 95 -2.93 -6.08 -0.87
C ALA A 95 -2.28 -7.34 -1.44
N PHE A 96 -1.26 -7.87 -0.76
CA PHE A 96 -0.52 -9.06 -1.21
C PHE A 96 -1.07 -10.37 -0.64
N GLU A 97 -2.24 -10.35 0.01
CA GLU A 97 -2.88 -11.55 0.59
C GLU A 97 -1.99 -12.33 1.57
N ILE A 98 -1.15 -11.61 2.32
CA ILE A 98 -0.26 -12.17 3.35
C ILE A 98 -1.05 -12.47 4.63
N VAL A 99 -2.05 -11.64 4.94
CA VAL A 99 -2.85 -11.75 6.17
C VAL A 99 -3.60 -13.09 6.19
N PRO A 100 -3.56 -13.84 7.31
CA PRO A 100 -4.40 -15.03 7.48
C PRO A 100 -5.87 -14.72 7.22
N GLU A 101 -6.56 -15.59 6.49
CA GLU A 101 -7.93 -15.34 6.00
C GLU A 101 -8.89 -14.91 7.11
N ASN A 102 -8.83 -15.59 8.25
CA ASN A 102 -9.69 -15.32 9.42
C ASN A 102 -9.37 -13.99 10.15
N LEU A 103 -8.29 -13.30 9.77
CA LEU A 103 -7.86 -12.03 10.36
C LEU A 103 -7.87 -10.87 9.36
N LYS A 104 -8.13 -11.10 8.08
CA LYS A 104 -8.19 -10.06 7.03
C LYS A 104 -9.09 -8.90 7.42
N GLN A 105 -10.35 -9.17 7.77
CA GLN A 105 -11.30 -8.12 8.13
C GLN A 105 -10.84 -7.30 9.35
N LYS A 106 -10.17 -7.93 10.32
CA LYS A 106 -9.67 -7.22 11.50
C LYS A 106 -8.59 -6.21 11.14
N VAL A 107 -7.64 -6.59 10.28
CA VAL A 107 -6.59 -5.69 9.80
C VAL A 107 -7.19 -4.56 8.94
N ALA A 108 -8.17 -4.89 8.09
CA ALA A 108 -8.88 -3.90 7.29
C ALA A 108 -9.65 -2.88 8.14
N ASN A 109 -10.35 -3.34 9.18
CA ASN A 109 -11.04 -2.47 10.13
C ASN A 109 -10.04 -1.54 10.84
N ASN A 110 -8.91 -2.07 11.32
CA ASN A 110 -7.86 -1.26 11.95
C ASN A 110 -7.33 -0.16 11.02
N LEU A 111 -7.14 -0.47 9.73
CA LEU A 111 -6.74 0.53 8.73
C LEU A 111 -7.81 1.61 8.56
N ALA A 112 -9.08 1.20 8.40
CA ALA A 112 -10.18 2.13 8.21
C ALA A 112 -10.39 3.04 9.43
N ASP A 113 -10.31 2.49 10.63
CA ASP A 113 -10.46 3.25 11.88
C ASP A 113 -9.29 4.21 12.10
N SER A 114 -8.06 3.82 11.74
CA SER A 114 -6.89 4.70 11.76
C SER A 114 -7.03 5.91 10.82
N LEU A 115 -7.62 5.71 9.63
CA LEU A 115 -7.95 6.79 8.70
C LEU A 115 -9.06 7.70 9.22
N LYS A 116 -10.11 7.14 9.80
CA LYS A 116 -11.17 7.95 10.42
C LYS A 116 -10.63 8.81 11.56
N ALA A 117 -9.82 8.20 12.44
CA ALA A 117 -9.23 8.86 13.60
C ALA A 117 -8.26 10.00 13.22
N ASN A 118 -7.60 9.91 12.05
CA ASN A 118 -6.67 10.94 11.59
C ASN A 118 -7.30 12.01 10.68
N GLY A 119 -8.63 11.98 10.51
CA GLY A 119 -9.37 12.92 9.66
C GLY A 119 -9.20 12.65 8.16
N TYR A 120 -9.06 11.38 7.77
CA TYR A 120 -8.90 10.91 6.39
C TYR A 120 -7.67 11.52 5.69
N ARG A 121 -6.52 11.51 6.39
CA ARG A 121 -5.25 12.03 5.88
C ARG A 121 -4.32 10.89 5.48
N LEU A 122 -3.61 11.07 4.37
CA LEU A 122 -2.63 10.10 3.88
C LEU A 122 -1.39 10.07 4.79
N LYS A 123 -0.95 8.88 5.15
CA LYS A 123 0.34 8.64 5.83
C LYS A 123 1.13 7.55 5.10
N THR A 124 0.84 7.39 3.81
CA THR A 124 1.47 6.46 2.90
C THR A 124 2.39 7.21 1.93
N GLY A 125 3.48 6.55 1.54
CA GLY A 125 4.32 6.92 0.41
C GLY A 125 3.81 6.26 -0.88
N PHE A 126 4.65 6.15 -1.90
CA PHE A 126 4.25 5.60 -3.21
C PHE A 126 3.69 4.18 -3.11
N PHE A 127 4.34 3.31 -2.34
CA PHE A 127 3.98 1.89 -2.31
C PHE A 127 2.67 1.65 -1.56
N GLY A 128 2.47 2.32 -0.42
CA GLY A 128 1.20 2.23 0.31
C GLY A 128 0.05 2.89 -0.45
N THR A 129 0.29 4.05 -1.07
CA THR A 129 -0.77 4.82 -1.75
C THR A 129 -1.35 4.06 -2.94
N ALA A 130 -0.52 3.33 -3.70
CA ALA A 130 -0.95 2.55 -4.86
C ALA A 130 -2.11 1.58 -4.52
N TYR A 131 -2.05 0.89 -3.39
CA TYR A 131 -3.04 -0.14 -3.03
C TYR A 131 -4.12 0.36 -2.06
N LEU A 132 -3.94 1.52 -1.44
CA LEU A 132 -4.74 1.94 -0.28
C LEU A 132 -6.24 1.98 -0.56
N LEU A 133 -6.66 2.63 -1.64
CA LEU A 133 -8.08 2.77 -1.97
C LEU A 133 -8.71 1.41 -2.32
N SER A 134 -7.99 0.58 -3.07
CA SER A 134 -8.47 -0.74 -3.51
C SER A 134 -8.55 -1.72 -2.34
N VAL A 135 -7.58 -1.69 -1.42
CA VAL A 135 -7.63 -2.46 -0.17
C VAL A 135 -8.84 -2.07 0.67
N LEU A 136 -9.14 -0.78 0.81
CA LEU A 136 -10.33 -0.32 1.53
C LEU A 136 -11.60 -0.85 0.85
N CYS A 137 -11.72 -0.72 -0.48
CA CYS A 137 -12.90 -1.18 -1.21
C CYS A 137 -13.07 -2.70 -1.15
N ASN A 138 -12.01 -3.47 -1.44
CA ASN A 138 -12.04 -4.94 -1.40
C ASN A 138 -12.40 -5.52 -0.03
N ASN A 139 -12.29 -4.73 1.04
CA ASN A 139 -12.63 -5.14 2.40
C ASN A 139 -13.87 -4.41 2.96
N GLY A 140 -14.70 -3.81 2.09
CA GLY A 140 -16.00 -3.23 2.45
C GLY A 140 -15.97 -1.81 3.03
N HIS A 141 -14.82 -1.13 3.02
CA HIS A 141 -14.64 0.22 3.57
C HIS A 141 -14.78 1.33 2.53
N TYR A 142 -15.81 1.25 1.69
CA TYR A 142 -16.08 2.18 0.58
C TYR A 142 -16.18 3.64 1.04
N GLU A 143 -16.93 3.90 2.13
CA GLU A 143 -17.09 5.26 2.66
C GLU A 143 -15.75 5.85 3.11
N THR A 144 -14.90 5.06 3.76
CA THR A 144 -13.54 5.49 4.14
C THR A 144 -12.70 5.81 2.90
N ALA A 145 -12.75 4.96 1.87
CA ALA A 145 -12.03 5.18 0.62
C ALA A 145 -12.50 6.47 -0.07
N TYR A 146 -13.81 6.71 -0.13
CA TYR A 146 -14.39 7.92 -0.71
C TYR A 146 -14.00 9.18 0.06
N ASN A 147 -14.12 9.17 1.39
CA ASN A 147 -13.77 10.31 2.23
C ASN A 147 -12.27 10.63 2.15
N LEU A 148 -11.41 9.61 2.03
CA LEU A 148 -9.98 9.79 1.79
C LEU A 148 -9.68 10.39 0.41
N ALA A 149 -10.29 9.84 -0.65
CA ALA A 149 -10.08 10.30 -2.02
C ALA A 149 -10.57 11.74 -2.25
N CYS A 150 -11.69 12.11 -1.62
CA CYS A 150 -12.27 13.45 -1.71
C CYS A 150 -11.74 14.43 -0.65
N GLY A 151 -10.85 13.96 0.24
CA GLY A 151 -10.25 14.77 1.29
C GLY A 151 -9.42 15.91 0.71
N LYS A 152 -9.50 17.07 1.37
CA LYS A 152 -8.80 18.31 0.95
C LYS A 152 -7.72 18.77 1.93
N ASN A 153 -7.75 18.21 3.14
CA ASN A 153 -6.76 18.54 4.16
C ASN A 153 -5.41 17.91 3.81
N TYR A 154 -4.33 18.65 4.01
CA TYR A 154 -2.98 18.09 3.87
C TYR A 154 -2.76 16.91 4.85
N PRO A 155 -2.08 15.83 4.42
CA PRO A 155 -1.77 15.44 3.04
C PRO A 155 -2.94 14.71 2.36
N SER A 156 -3.30 15.14 1.15
CA SER A 156 -4.34 14.54 0.30
C SER A 156 -4.16 14.95 -1.16
N TRP A 157 -4.83 14.23 -2.08
CA TRP A 157 -4.95 14.65 -3.47
C TRP A 157 -5.68 15.98 -3.60
N GLY A 158 -6.79 16.16 -2.87
CA GLY A 158 -7.55 17.41 -2.87
C GLY A 158 -6.70 18.62 -2.46
N HIS A 159 -5.75 18.45 -1.54
CA HIS A 159 -4.81 19.51 -1.18
C HIS A 159 -3.91 19.94 -2.35
N GLN A 160 -3.40 19.00 -3.15
CA GLN A 160 -2.59 19.34 -4.34
C GLN A 160 -3.42 20.16 -5.34
N ILE A 161 -4.68 19.76 -5.56
CA ILE A 161 -5.59 20.42 -6.49
C ILE A 161 -5.96 21.82 -6.00
N GLU A 162 -6.27 21.97 -4.71
CA GLU A 162 -6.51 23.30 -4.11
C GLU A 162 -5.26 24.19 -4.14
N SER A 163 -4.07 23.60 -4.26
CA SER A 163 -2.80 24.29 -4.47
C SER A 163 -2.48 24.56 -5.95
N GLY A 164 -3.40 24.26 -6.89
CA GLY A 164 -3.26 24.53 -8.31
C GLY A 164 -2.59 23.44 -9.13
N SER A 165 -2.53 22.20 -8.63
CA SER A 165 -1.99 21.08 -9.41
C SER A 165 -2.87 20.74 -10.61
N THR A 166 -2.24 20.47 -11.76
CA THR A 166 -2.89 19.88 -12.95
C THR A 166 -2.33 18.48 -13.28
N THR A 167 -1.41 18.01 -12.44
CA THR A 167 -0.66 16.75 -12.51
C THR A 167 -0.41 16.29 -11.07
N PHE A 168 -0.05 15.02 -10.89
CA PHE A 168 0.39 14.53 -9.57
C PHE A 168 1.77 15.11 -9.24
N TRP A 169 1.94 15.60 -8.02
CA TRP A 169 3.23 16.09 -7.54
C TRP A 169 4.03 14.96 -6.88
N GLU A 170 5.35 15.08 -6.91
CA GLU A 170 6.26 14.10 -6.30
C GLU A 170 6.07 14.00 -4.79
N ARG A 171 5.71 15.11 -4.14
CA ARG A 171 5.48 15.16 -2.70
C ARG A 171 4.10 15.70 -2.38
N TRP A 172 3.57 15.29 -1.24
CA TRP A 172 2.34 15.86 -0.70
C TRP A 172 2.47 17.35 -0.36
N ASN A 173 3.67 17.83 -0.04
CA ASN A 173 3.96 19.20 0.41
C ASN A 173 4.68 20.07 -0.64
N SER A 174 4.64 19.70 -1.93
CA SER A 174 5.38 20.39 -2.98
C SER A 174 5.08 21.89 -3.09
N SER A 175 3.87 22.35 -2.74
CA SER A 175 3.48 23.77 -2.78
C SER A 175 3.98 24.63 -1.62
N THR A 176 4.27 24.03 -0.46
CA THR A 176 4.54 24.77 0.77
C THR A 176 6.02 24.82 1.13
N GLU A 177 6.81 23.87 0.64
CA GLU A 177 8.25 23.84 0.87
C GLU A 177 8.99 24.19 -0.42
N ARG A 178 9.83 25.24 -0.38
CA ARG A 178 10.88 25.45 -1.38
C ARG A 178 11.95 24.39 -1.18
N LEU A 179 11.69 23.23 -1.76
CA LEU A 179 12.61 22.11 -1.77
C LEU A 179 13.58 22.28 -2.94
N ASP A 180 14.79 22.74 -2.65
CA ASP A 180 15.89 22.70 -3.62
C ASP A 180 16.22 21.22 -3.88
N GLY A 181 15.93 20.73 -5.10
CA GLY A 181 16.20 19.34 -5.51
C GLY A 181 14.95 18.52 -5.86
N MET A 182 14.78 17.37 -5.20
CA MET A 182 13.78 16.33 -5.49
C MET A 182 12.35 16.78 -5.14
N ASN A 183 11.74 17.56 -6.04
CA ASN A 183 10.40 18.13 -5.92
C ASN A 183 9.74 18.37 -7.29
N SER A 184 9.55 17.31 -8.08
CA SER A 184 8.84 17.39 -9.36
C SER A 184 7.34 17.68 -9.19
N TYR A 185 6.79 18.58 -10.01
CA TYR A 185 5.35 18.84 -10.08
C TYR A 185 4.62 17.94 -11.09
N ASN A 186 5.30 16.94 -11.67
CA ASN A 186 4.72 15.98 -12.59
C ASN A 186 5.34 14.59 -12.38
N HIS A 187 4.85 13.88 -11.35
CA HIS A 187 5.37 12.60 -10.92
C HIS A 187 4.23 11.61 -10.66
N VAL A 188 4.24 10.46 -11.36
CA VAL A 188 3.13 9.49 -11.35
C VAL A 188 2.97 8.70 -10.04
N GLY A 189 3.93 8.80 -9.12
CA GLY A 189 4.02 7.97 -7.90
C GLY A 189 2.81 8.00 -6.96
N TYR A 190 2.01 9.07 -6.96
CA TYR A 190 0.73 9.16 -6.23
C TYR A 190 -0.49 9.13 -7.14
N GLY A 191 -0.34 8.75 -8.40
CA GLY A 191 -1.48 8.47 -9.25
C GLY A 191 -2.39 7.45 -8.56
N ILE A 192 -3.70 7.67 -8.64
CA ILE A 192 -4.67 6.68 -8.16
C ILE A 192 -4.52 5.45 -9.05
N GLY A 193 -3.80 4.44 -8.57
CA GLY A 193 -3.37 3.31 -9.40
C GLY A 193 -3.38 2.00 -8.64
N ASP A 194 -4.50 1.29 -8.71
CA ASP A 194 -4.64 -0.18 -8.87
C ASP A 194 -6.14 -0.54 -8.84
N GLY A 195 -6.89 -0.26 -9.92
CA GLY A 195 -8.28 -0.72 -10.00
C GLY A 195 -9.26 -0.14 -8.97
N PHE A 196 -8.98 1.01 -8.35
CA PHE A 196 -9.95 1.68 -7.45
C PHE A 196 -11.33 1.84 -8.12
N LEU A 197 -11.34 2.22 -9.41
CA LEU A 197 -12.57 2.34 -10.19
C LEU A 197 -13.19 0.97 -10.53
N ASP A 198 -12.40 -0.10 -10.56
CA ASP A 198 -12.84 -1.47 -10.89
C ASP A 198 -13.35 -2.24 -9.66
N THR A 199 -12.93 -1.84 -8.46
CA THR A 199 -13.23 -2.49 -7.17
C THR A 199 -14.42 -1.87 -6.44
N TRP A 200 -14.98 -0.78 -6.96
CA TRP A 200 -16.14 -0.10 -6.36
C TRP A 200 -17.46 -0.80 -6.78
N PRO A 201 -18.21 -1.44 -5.85
CA PRO A 201 -19.30 -2.38 -6.18
C PRO A 201 -20.53 -1.72 -6.82
N GLU A 202 -20.67 -0.41 -6.65
CA GLU A 202 -21.74 0.36 -7.25
C GLU A 202 -21.14 1.36 -8.21
N PHE A 203 -21.03 0.97 -9.47
CA PHE A 203 -20.73 1.86 -10.60
C PHE A 203 -21.80 2.96 -10.63
N ASN A 204 -21.65 3.99 -9.80
CA ASN A 204 -22.52 5.15 -9.73
C ASN A 204 -21.77 6.28 -10.46
N PRO A 205 -22.12 6.56 -11.73
CA PRO A 205 -21.40 7.54 -12.53
C PRO A 205 -21.33 8.90 -11.84
N SER A 206 -22.34 9.28 -11.04
CA SER A 206 -22.36 10.58 -10.35
C SER A 206 -21.26 10.75 -9.30
N ILE A 207 -20.81 9.65 -8.67
CA ILE A 207 -19.73 9.64 -7.68
C ILE A 207 -18.38 9.58 -8.40
N VAL A 208 -18.25 8.73 -9.42
CA VAL A 208 -17.04 8.66 -10.27
C VAL A 208 -16.80 9.99 -10.97
N PHE A 209 -17.83 10.65 -11.50
CA PHE A 209 -17.70 11.99 -12.07
C PHE A 209 -17.29 13.04 -11.03
N ARG A 210 -17.66 12.90 -9.75
CA ARG A 210 -17.17 13.79 -8.68
C ARG A 210 -15.69 13.53 -8.38
N VAL A 211 -15.28 12.27 -8.30
CA VAL A 211 -13.85 11.92 -8.12
C VAL A 211 -13.03 12.30 -9.35
N LEU A 212 -13.51 12.05 -10.57
CA LEU A 212 -12.81 12.42 -11.81
C LEU A 212 -12.77 13.94 -12.02
N LYS A 213 -13.81 14.70 -11.65
CA LYS A 213 -13.78 16.18 -11.66
C LYS A 213 -12.81 16.80 -10.66
N ILE A 214 -12.33 16.01 -9.69
CA ILE A 214 -11.25 16.45 -8.81
C ILE A 214 -9.92 16.37 -9.59
N PHE A 215 -9.74 15.38 -10.48
CA PHE A 215 -8.50 15.17 -11.23
C PHE A 215 -8.44 15.81 -12.63
N TRP A 216 -9.56 16.36 -13.14
CA TRP A 216 -9.69 17.00 -14.47
C TRP A 216 -10.69 18.16 -14.42
#